data_AF-A0A3P4ASH5-F1
#
_entry.id   AF-A0A3P4ASH5-F1
#
_cell.length_a   1.000
_cell.length_b   1.000
_cell.length_c   1.000
_cell.angle_alpha   90.00
_cell.angle_beta   90.00
_cell.angle_gamma   90.00
#
_symmetry.space_group_name_H-M   'P 1'
#
loop_
_entity.id
_entity.type
_entity.pdbx_description
1 polymer ?
#
loop_
_entity_poly.entity_id
_entity_poly.type
_entity_poly.pdbx_seq_one_letter_code
_entity_poly.pdbx_strand_id
1 'polypeptide(L)'
;MDANRLAQALSLLGVAGYAYFLWFRPSQEGIALALGLALGGAAVAYGERPFLVPLFAVLYGGILFLQLFYGHPWAFLLGGLLGAGLPYALYRLRRPRR
;
A
#
# COMPACT_ATOMS: atom_id res chain seq x y z
N MET A 1 4.75 17.56 -3.18
CA MET A 1 4.58 16.22 -3.78
C MET A 1 3.11 16.00 -4.12
N ASP A 2 2.80 15.57 -5.34
CA ASP A 2 1.43 15.19 -5.71
C ASP A 2 1.04 13.86 -5.07
N ALA A 3 -0.25 13.70 -4.74
CA ALA A 3 -0.76 12.48 -4.11
C ALA A 3 -0.38 11.22 -4.92
N ASN A 4 -0.41 11.31 -6.25
CA ASN A 4 0.00 10.22 -7.13
C ASN A 4 1.49 9.87 -6.99
N ARG A 5 2.37 10.88 -6.89
CA ARG A 5 3.81 10.65 -6.69
C ARG A 5 4.09 10.04 -5.33
N LEU A 6 3.36 10.46 -4.29
CA LEU A 6 3.46 9.84 -2.96
C LEU A 6 3.00 8.38 -2.99
N ALA A 7 1.87 8.09 -3.63
CA ALA A 7 1.35 6.73 -3.79
C ALA A 7 2.36 5.82 -4.49
N GLN A 8 2.95 6.28 -5.60
CA GLN A 8 4.01 5.57 -6.32
C GLN A 8 5.27 5.38 -5.46
N ALA A 9 5.71 6.41 -4.75
CA ALA A 9 6.89 6.33 -3.88
C ALA A 9 6.68 5.30 -2.76
N LEU A 10 5.51 5.29 -2.11
CA LEU A 10 5.16 4.31 -1.08
C LEU A 10 5.06 2.89 -1.67
N SER A 11 4.51 2.77 -2.88
CA SER A 11 4.45 1.48 -3.55
C SER A 11 5.85 0.91 -3.83
N LEU A 12 6.76 1.73 -4.38
CA LEU A 12 8.16 1.37 -4.60
C LEU A 12 8.91 1.11 -3.29
N LEU A 13 8.65 1.87 -2.23
CA LEU A 13 9.19 1.62 -0.91
C LEU A 13 8.76 0.25 -0.38
N GLY A 14 7.49 -0.13 -0.61
CA GLY A 14 6.99 -1.47 -0.28
C GLY A 14 7.74 -2.56 -1.04
N VAL A 15 7.98 -2.39 -2.34
CA VAL A 15 8.77 -3.35 -3.14
C VAL A 15 10.21 -3.44 -2.64
N ALA A 16 10.86 -2.31 -2.35
CA ALA A 16 12.21 -2.27 -1.81
C ALA A 16 12.29 -2.91 -0.42
N GLY A 17 11.30 -2.63 0.45
CA GLY A 17 11.16 -3.23 1.77
C GLY A 17 10.96 -4.73 1.70
N TYR A 18 10.16 -5.22 0.75
CA TYR A 18 9.97 -6.66 0.52
C TYR A 18 11.31 -7.34 0.20
N ALA A 19 12.09 -6.77 -0.73
CA ALA A 19 13.42 -7.28 -1.04
C ALA A 19 14.35 -7.24 0.18
N TYR A 20 14.37 -6.13 0.92
CA TYR A 20 15.18 -6.00 2.12
C TYR A 20 14.87 -7.09 3.16
N PHE A 21 13.59 -7.26 3.49
CA PHE A 21 13.16 -8.27 4.46
C PHE A 21 13.30 -9.69 3.93
N LEU A 22 13.32 -9.92 2.62
CA LEU A 22 13.56 -11.25 2.07
C LEU A 22 15.04 -11.65 2.16
N TRP A 23 15.95 -10.75 1.79
CA TRP A 23 17.37 -11.09 1.62
C TRP A 23 18.26 -10.72 2.81
N PHE A 24 18.02 -9.59 3.47
CA PHE A 24 18.94 -9.08 4.49
C PHE A 24 18.45 -9.33 5.91
N ARG A 25 17.13 -9.28 6.13
CA ARG A 25 16.53 -9.53 7.45
C ARG A 25 15.20 -10.29 7.33
N PRO A 26 15.25 -11.61 7.07
CA PRO A 26 14.08 -12.48 7.00
C PRO A 26 13.06 -12.21 8.11
N SER A 27 11.94 -11.57 7.75
CA SER A 27 10.85 -11.26 8.66
C SER A 27 9.53 -11.37 7.93
N GLN A 28 8.68 -12.31 8.36
CA GLN A 28 7.36 -12.50 7.78
C GLN A 28 6.45 -11.29 7.99
N GLU A 29 6.54 -10.66 9.17
CA GLU A 29 5.82 -9.42 9.48
C GLU A 29 6.29 -8.27 8.59
N GLY A 30 7.61 -8.12 8.43
CA GLY A 30 8.20 -7.09 7.56
C GLY A 30 7.81 -7.27 6.10
N ILE A 31 7.79 -8.52 5.61
CA ILE A 31 7.31 -8.88 4.28
C ILE A 31 5.82 -8.55 4.13
N ALA A 32 4.99 -8.92 5.10
CA ALA A 32 3.55 -8.64 5.06
C ALA A 32 3.28 -7.13 5.04
N LEU A 33 3.96 -6.35 5.88
CA LEU A 33 3.88 -4.90 5.89
C LEU A 33 4.33 -4.29 4.57
N ALA A 34 5.45 -4.75 4.03
CA ALA A 34 5.99 -4.28 2.76
C ALA A 34 5.05 -4.56 1.57
N LEU A 35 4.44 -5.76 1.52
CA LEU A 35 3.43 -6.10 0.52
C LEU A 35 2.16 -5.26 0.67
N GLY A 36 1.69 -5.07 1.91
CA GLY A 36 0.56 -4.20 2.21
C GLY A 36 0.80 -2.78 1.71
N LEU A 37 1.99 -2.23 2.00
CA LEU A 37 2.40 -0.91 1.55
C LEU A 37 2.49 -0.81 0.02
N ALA A 38 3.11 -1.81 -0.62
CA ALA A 38 3.26 -1.88 -2.07
C ALA A 38 1.92 -1.84 -2.80
N LEU A 39 1.00 -2.71 -2.38
CA LEU A 39 -0.32 -2.88 -2.99
C LEU A 39 -1.28 -1.76 -2.59
N GLY A 40 -1.25 -1.32 -1.34
CA GLY A 40 -2.04 -0.17 -0.87
C GLY A 40 -1.67 1.12 -1.60
N GLY A 41 -0.37 1.36 -1.81
CA GLY A 41 0.12 2.49 -2.61
C GLY A 41 -0.28 2.41 -4.09
N ALA A 42 -0.35 1.21 -4.66
CA ALA A 42 -0.76 1.00 -6.04
C ALA A 42 -2.29 0.92 -6.25
N ALA A 43 -3.05 0.70 -5.18
CA ALA A 43 -4.50 0.46 -5.26
C ALA A 43 -5.30 1.67 -5.74
N VAL A 44 -4.80 2.89 -5.51
CA VAL A 44 -5.51 4.12 -5.89
C VAL A 44 -4.63 5.00 -6.77
N ALA A 45 -5.12 5.26 -7.98
CA ALA A 45 -4.52 6.25 -8.88
C ALA A 45 -5.11 7.63 -8.60
N TYR A 46 -4.25 8.63 -8.43
CA TYR A 46 -4.67 10.00 -8.10
C TYR A 46 -4.49 10.92 -9.32
N GLY A 47 -5.56 11.06 -10.12
CA GLY A 47 -5.66 12.04 -11.22
C GLY A 47 -6.61 13.18 -10.88
N GLU A 48 -7.50 13.53 -11.81
CA GLU A 48 -8.59 14.48 -11.54
C GLU A 48 -9.56 13.99 -10.46
N ARG A 49 -9.77 12.67 -10.36
CA ARG A 49 -10.54 12.01 -9.31
C ARG A 49 -9.77 10.76 -8.88
N PRO A 50 -9.84 10.38 -7.59
CA PRO A 50 -9.23 9.15 -7.13
C PRO A 50 -9.95 7.98 -7.79
N PHE A 51 -9.19 7.09 -8.42
CA PHE A 51 -9.69 5.89 -9.08
C PHE A 51 -9.08 4.66 -8.43
N LEU A 52 -9.93 3.74 -7.98
CA LEU A 52 -9.49 2.45 -7.45
C LEU A 52 -9.07 1.55 -8.61
N VAL A 53 -7.81 1.15 -8.66
CA VAL A 53 -7.27 0.28 -9.71
C VAL A 53 -7.70 -1.17 -9.42
N PRO A 54 -8.60 -1.76 -10.23
CA PRO A 54 -9.22 -3.05 -9.89
C PRO A 54 -8.22 -4.17 -9.68
N LEU A 55 -7.18 -4.24 -10.52
CA LEU A 55 -6.14 -5.26 -10.41
C LEU A 55 -5.46 -5.26 -9.03
N PHE A 56 -4.99 -4.09 -8.58
CA PHE A 56 -4.32 -3.97 -7.29
C PHE A 56 -5.27 -4.14 -6.11
N ALA A 57 -6.53 -3.72 -6.24
CA ALA A 57 -7.54 -3.96 -5.22
C ALA A 57 -7.85 -5.46 -5.05
N VAL A 58 -7.98 -6.20 -6.15
CA VAL A 58 -8.18 -7.66 -6.12
C VAL A 58 -6.96 -8.36 -5.56
N LEU A 59 -5.74 -7.97 -5.95
CA LEU A 59 -4.51 -8.53 -5.39
C LEU A 59 -4.38 -8.25 -3.89
N TYR A 60 -4.70 -7.02 -3.46
CA TYR A 60 -4.70 -6.66 -2.05
C TYR A 60 -5.70 -7.51 -1.26
N GLY A 61 -6.93 -7.67 -1.77
CA GLY A 61 -7.95 -8.50 -1.14
C GLY A 61 -7.58 -9.98 -1.09
N GLY A 62 -7.05 -10.53 -2.19
CA GLY A 62 -6.61 -11.92 -2.25
C GLY A 62 -5.43 -12.22 -1.31
N ILE A 63 -4.44 -11.33 -1.25
CA ILE A 63 -3.31 -11.48 -0.33
C ILE A 63 -3.75 -11.26 1.11
N LEU A 64 -4.62 -10.29 1.40
CA LEU A 64 -5.20 -10.12 2.74
C LEU A 64 -5.93 -11.39 3.18
N PHE A 65 -6.74 -11.98 2.30
CA PHE A 65 -7.42 -13.24 2.57
C PHE A 65 -6.42 -14.33 2.95
N LEU A 66 -5.34 -14.50 2.18
CA LEU A 66 -4.28 -15.45 2.54
C LEU A 66 -3.61 -15.11 3.88
N GLN A 67 -3.32 -13.83 4.14
CA GLN A 67 -2.69 -13.38 5.39
C GLN A 67 -3.58 -13.66 6.62
N LEU A 68 -4.92 -13.63 6.48
CA LEU A 68 -5.84 -13.96 7.57
C LEU A 68 -5.72 -15.41 8.05
N PHE A 69 -5.35 -16.33 7.16
CA PHE A 69 -5.24 -17.77 7.50
C PHE A 69 -3.79 -18.24 7.69
N TYR A 70 -2.83 -17.61 7.01
CA TYR A 70 -1.47 -18.15 6.88
C TYR A 70 -0.36 -17.16 7.25
N GLY A 71 -0.68 -15.96 7.76
CA GLY A 71 0.33 -14.95 7.96
C GLY A 71 0.02 -13.90 9.01
N HIS A 72 0.40 -12.66 8.71
CA HIS A 72 0.43 -11.51 9.61
C HIS A 72 -0.52 -10.43 9.11
N PRO A 73 -1.85 -10.62 9.28
CA PRO A 73 -2.85 -9.76 8.67
C PRO A 73 -2.76 -8.34 9.19
N TRP A 74 -2.39 -8.14 10.47
CA TRP A 74 -2.25 -6.81 11.05
C TRP A 74 -1.09 -6.02 10.44
N ALA A 75 0.06 -6.66 10.24
CA ALA A 75 1.21 -6.01 9.58
C ALA A 75 0.85 -5.62 8.14
N PHE A 76 0.19 -6.52 7.41
CA PHE A 76 -0.29 -6.26 6.06
C PHE A 76 -1.29 -5.09 6.01
N LEU A 77 -2.29 -5.09 6.91
CA LEU A 77 -3.28 -4.03 7.01
C LEU A 77 -2.65 -2.68 7.37
N LEU A 78 -1.67 -2.65 8.27
CA LEU A 78 -0.91 -1.44 8.59
C LEU A 78 -0.16 -0.93 7.36
N GLY A 79 0.53 -1.80 6.63
CA GLY A 79 1.17 -1.45 5.37
C GLY A 79 0.18 -0.86 4.37
N GLY A 80 -0.96 -1.51 4.16
CA GLY A 80 -2.00 -1.04 3.25
C GLY A 80 -2.62 0.29 3.65
N LEU A 81 -2.89 0.45 4.95
CA LEU A 81 -3.42 1.70 5.51
C LEU A 81 -2.44 2.85 5.31
N LEU A 82 -1.14 2.63 5.50
CA LEU A 82 -0.12 3.65 5.21
C LEU A 82 -0.01 3.93 3.71
N GLY A 83 0.00 2.88 2.88
CA GLY A 83 0.17 2.96 1.44
C GLY A 83 -0.97 3.70 0.75
N ALA A 84 -2.22 3.40 1.12
CA ALA A 84 -3.40 4.05 0.55
C ALA A 84 -3.80 5.32 1.33
N GLY A 85 -3.65 5.30 2.65
CA GLY A 85 -4.14 6.36 3.54
C GLY A 85 -3.31 7.64 3.49
N LEU A 86 -1.98 7.55 3.41
CA LEU A 86 -1.14 8.75 3.32
C LEU A 86 -1.38 9.55 2.02
N PRO A 87 -1.42 8.93 0.82
CA PRO A 87 -1.80 9.62 -0.41
C PRO A 87 -3.23 10.18 -0.36
N TYR A 88 -4.17 9.45 0.23
CA TYR A 88 -5.55 9.89 0.37
C TYR A 88 -5.67 11.13 1.25
N ALA A 89 -4.99 11.13 2.41
CA ALA A 89 -4.95 12.29 3.30
C ALA A 89 -4.35 13.51 2.58
N LEU A 90 -3.25 13.32 1.85
CA LEU A 90 -2.62 14.38 1.07
C LEU A 90 -3.53 14.92 -0.05
N TYR A 91 -4.25 14.03 -0.74
CA TYR A 91 -5.26 14.40 -1.73
C TYR A 91 -6.36 15.27 -1.11
N ARG A 92 -6.91 14.85 0.04
CA ARG A 92 -7.99 15.57 0.73
C ARG A 92 -7.55 16.95 1.21
N LEU A 93 -6.32 17.08 1.72
CA LEU A 93 -5.77 18.37 2.17
C LEU A 93 -5.59 19.36 1.01
N ARG A 94 -5.27 18.87 -0.19
CA ARG A 94 -5.05 19.71 -1.39
C ARG A 94 -6.32 20.07 -2.15
N ARG A 95 -7.42 19.34 -1.94
CA ARG A 95 -8.76 19.68 -2.44
C ARG A 95 -9.67 20.05 -1.26
N PRO A 96 -9.48 21.22 -0.62
CA PRO A 96 -10.44 21.69 0.36
C PRO A 96 -11.80 21.83 -0.35
N ARG A 97 -12.83 21.23 0.27
CA ARG A 97 -14.24 21.33 -0.17
C ARG A 97 -14.57 22.81 -0.38
N ARG A 98 -14.71 23.22 -1.64
CA ARG A 98 -15.49 24.41 -1.99
C ARG A 98 -16.96 24.04 -1.93
#